data_AF-A0A2N6ND41-F1
#
_entry.id   AF-A0A2N6ND41-F1
#
_cell.length_a   1.000
_cell.length_b   1.000
_cell.length_c   1.000
_cell.angle_alpha   90.00
_cell.angle_beta   90.00
_cell.angle_gamma   90.00
#
_symmetry.space_group_name_H-M   'P 1'
#
loop_
_entity.id
_entity.type
_entity.pdbx_description
1 polymer ?
#
loop_
_entity_poly.entity_id
_entity_poly.type
_entity_poly.pdbx_seq_one_letter_code
_entity_poly.pdbx_strand_id
1 'polypeptide(L)'
;MDNPLDQTTLSTISLLESRLLRIEHLLYGSSAPTPPPQHESALQKLANLEKRFSMLTSRIRVYGDLLKIYKTSPDFFQAPHATELPSQLPTDSVRAIVLSAAPSFPATVSALTAVQDSPVPDPAESAVLVALRERMRAVEATQRAQVAEVAELRGRGEAALRAWYEGGLLPASAATASAEARVGRVERRVRQMERAREMEKQI
;
A
#
# COMPACT_ATOMS: atom_id res chain seq x y z
N MET A 1 -26.57 -59.29 21.33
CA MET A 1 -26.36 -59.04 22.77
C MET A 1 -25.44 -57.85 22.83
N ASP A 2 -26.03 -56.66 22.71
CA ASP A 2 -25.29 -55.43 22.54
C ASP A 2 -25.02 -54.90 23.95
N ASN A 3 -23.88 -55.30 24.52
CA ASN A 3 -23.54 -54.87 25.86
C ASN A 3 -23.37 -53.34 25.86
N PRO A 4 -24.05 -52.60 26.74
CA PRO A 4 -23.94 -51.14 26.80
C PRO A 4 -22.50 -50.68 27.11
N LEU A 5 -21.70 -51.53 27.77
CA LEU A 5 -20.27 -51.29 27.97
C LEU A 5 -19.47 -51.34 26.66
N ASP A 6 -19.78 -52.26 25.76
CA ASP A 6 -19.09 -52.37 24.47
C ASP A 6 -19.41 -51.16 23.59
N GLN A 7 -20.63 -50.63 23.68
CA GLN A 7 -21.02 -49.42 22.97
C GLN A 7 -20.38 -48.14 23.54
N THR A 8 -20.27 -48.02 24.86
CA THR A 8 -19.60 -46.87 25.51
C THR A 8 -18.08 -46.88 25.33
N THR A 9 -17.45 -48.06 25.31
CA THR A 9 -16.02 -48.19 25.00
C THR A 9 -15.72 -47.83 23.55
N LEU A 10 -16.53 -48.30 22.59
CA LEU A 10 -16.35 -47.93 21.19
C LEU A 10 -16.62 -46.44 20.93
N SER A 11 -17.58 -45.83 21.62
CA SER A 11 -17.88 -44.40 21.48
C SER A 11 -16.83 -43.49 22.12
N THR A 12 -16.23 -43.89 23.23
CA THR A 12 -15.11 -43.16 23.83
C THR A 12 -13.86 -43.25 22.96
N ILE A 13 -13.57 -44.41 22.39
CA ILE A 13 -12.45 -44.60 21.45
C ILE A 13 -12.64 -43.74 20.19
N SER A 14 -13.83 -43.72 19.59
CA SER A 14 -14.08 -42.89 18.40
C SER A 14 -14.01 -41.39 18.71
N LEU A 15 -14.43 -40.97 19.91
CA LEU A 15 -14.29 -39.59 20.37
C LEU A 15 -12.81 -39.21 20.57
N LEU A 16 -11.97 -40.10 21.11
CA LEU A 16 -10.53 -39.88 21.21
C LEU A 16 -9.87 -39.81 19.83
N GLU A 17 -10.24 -40.70 18.91
CA GLU A 17 -9.76 -40.69 17.53
C GLU A 17 -10.10 -39.39 16.81
N SER A 18 -11.36 -38.94 16.89
CA SER A 18 -11.79 -37.67 16.27
C SER A 18 -11.05 -36.45 16.83
N ARG A 19 -10.76 -36.45 18.14
CA ARG A 19 -9.98 -35.39 18.78
C ARG A 19 -8.53 -35.38 18.32
N LEU A 20 -7.90 -36.56 18.24
CA LEU A 20 -6.54 -36.70 17.74
C LEU A 20 -6.43 -36.26 16.28
N LEU A 21 -7.38 -36.65 15.43
CA LEU A 21 -7.45 -36.22 14.03
C LEU A 21 -7.61 -34.70 13.90
N ARG A 22 -8.41 -34.07 14.77
CA ARG A 22 -8.56 -32.61 14.77
C ARG A 22 -7.25 -31.92 15.15
N ILE A 23 -6.50 -32.45 16.11
CA ILE A 23 -5.19 -31.92 16.51
C ILE A 23 -4.19 -32.08 15.36
N GLU A 24 -4.14 -33.26 14.73
CA GLU A 24 -3.29 -33.50 13.55
C GLU A 24 -3.66 -32.57 12.39
N HIS A 25 -4.95 -32.33 12.14
CA HIS A 25 -5.42 -31.41 11.11
C HIS A 25 -4.98 -29.97 11.35
N LEU A 26 -5.04 -29.51 12.60
CA LEU A 26 -4.57 -28.18 12.98
C LEU A 26 -3.04 -28.04 12.87
N LEU A 27 -2.30 -29.13 13.07
CA LEU A 27 -0.83 -29.11 13.06
C LEU A 27 -0.21 -29.30 11.68
N TYR A 28 -0.81 -30.17 10.86
CA TYR A 28 -0.26 -30.57 9.57
C TYR A 28 -1.12 -30.12 8.38
N GLY A 29 -2.27 -29.46 8.62
CA GLY A 29 -3.23 -29.11 7.58
C GLY A 29 -4.10 -30.32 7.18
N SER A 30 -4.70 -30.30 5.99
CA SER A 30 -5.50 -31.43 5.50
C SER A 30 -4.63 -32.69 5.39
N SER A 31 -4.68 -33.52 6.43
CA SER A 31 -4.06 -34.85 6.45
C SER A 31 -4.93 -35.79 5.60
N ALA A 32 -4.27 -36.65 4.83
CA ALA A 32 -4.87 -37.59 3.89
C ALA A 32 -5.99 -38.43 4.54
N PRO A 33 -7.01 -38.86 3.75
CA PRO A 33 -8.14 -39.61 4.26
C PRO A 33 -7.68 -40.91 4.96
N THR A 34 -8.08 -41.05 6.23
CA THR A 34 -7.94 -42.27 7.01
C THR A 34 -8.63 -43.43 6.29
N PRO A 35 -8.03 -44.62 6.17
CA PRO A 35 -8.69 -45.79 5.58
C PRO A 35 -9.98 -46.14 6.35
N PRO A 36 -10.98 -46.75 5.67
CA PRO A 36 -12.30 -47.03 6.25
C PRO A 36 -12.19 -47.95 7.49
N PRO A 37 -13.18 -47.86 8.41
CA PRO A 37 -13.13 -48.54 9.70
C PRO A 37 -13.14 -50.05 9.50
N GLN A 38 -11.96 -50.67 9.62
CA GLN A 38 -11.87 -52.13 9.75
C GLN A 38 -12.37 -52.51 11.16
N HIS A 39 -13.01 -53.69 11.27
CA HIS A 39 -13.46 -54.27 12.53
C HIS A 39 -12.26 -54.74 13.38
N GLU A 40 -11.42 -53.79 13.80
CA GLU A 40 -10.33 -54.01 14.72
C GLU A 40 -10.87 -54.10 16.16
N SER A 41 -10.26 -54.99 16.95
CA SER A 41 -10.56 -55.10 18.38
C SER A 41 -10.28 -53.77 19.10
N ALA A 42 -11.06 -53.43 20.12
CA ALA A 42 -10.92 -52.17 20.86
C ALA A 42 -9.50 -51.94 21.41
N LEU A 43 -8.81 -53.02 21.80
CA LEU A 43 -7.43 -52.99 22.26
C LEU A 43 -6.44 -52.58 21.16
N GLN A 44 -6.63 -53.08 19.93
CA GLN A 44 -5.79 -52.70 18.79
C GLN A 44 -5.99 -51.22 18.41
N LYS A 45 -7.23 -50.74 18.45
CA LYS A 45 -7.54 -49.33 18.19
C LYS A 45 -6.88 -48.40 19.21
N LEU A 46 -6.95 -48.76 20.50
CA LEU A 46 -6.28 -47.99 21.56
C LEU A 46 -4.76 -47.99 21.41
N ALA A 47 -4.15 -49.14 21.14
CA ALA A 47 -2.71 -49.24 20.92
C ALA A 47 -2.25 -48.40 19.70
N ASN A 48 -3.07 -48.36 18.64
CA ASN A 48 -2.80 -47.53 17.47
C ASN A 48 -2.92 -46.02 17.79
N LEU A 49 -3.96 -45.61 18.52
CA LEU A 49 -4.12 -44.23 18.97
C LEU A 49 -2.98 -43.78 19.89
N GLU A 50 -2.54 -44.63 20.81
CA GLU A 50 -1.40 -44.36 21.70
C GLU A 50 -0.09 -44.23 20.90
N LYS A 51 0.12 -45.10 19.91
CA LYS A 51 1.26 -45.01 18.99
C LYS A 51 1.24 -43.70 18.19
N ARG A 52 0.08 -43.28 17.68
CA ARG A 52 -0.05 -42.00 16.96
C ARG A 52 0.18 -40.79 17.88
N PHE A 53 -0.38 -40.83 19.09
CA PHE A 53 -0.19 -39.76 20.07
C PHE A 53 1.26 -39.66 20.54
N SER A 54 1.92 -40.78 20.80
CA SER A 54 3.35 -40.80 21.15
C SER A 54 4.23 -40.32 20.00
N MET A 55 3.92 -40.69 18.74
CA MET A 55 4.59 -40.12 17.57
C MET A 55 4.41 -38.60 17.49
N LEU A 56 3.19 -38.08 17.70
CA LEU A 56 2.91 -36.64 17.71
C LEU A 56 3.70 -35.90 18.80
N THR A 57 3.72 -36.47 20.00
CA THR A 57 4.41 -35.90 21.17
C THR A 57 5.93 -35.93 21.00
N SER A 58 6.47 -36.98 20.36
CA SER A 58 7.91 -37.09 20.09
C SER A 58 8.39 -36.18 18.95
N ARG A 59 7.55 -35.94 17.94
CA ARG A 59 7.91 -35.16 16.75
C ARG A 59 8.00 -33.65 17.04
N ILE A 60 7.25 -33.15 18.02
CA ILE A 60 7.20 -31.73 18.37
C ILE A 60 7.53 -31.57 19.86
N ARG A 61 8.74 -31.08 20.14
CA ARG A 61 9.28 -30.92 21.51
C ARG A 61 8.37 -30.10 22.44
N VAL A 62 7.68 -29.11 21.89
CA VAL A 62 6.79 -28.21 22.61
C VAL A 62 5.68 -28.97 23.34
N TYR A 63 5.14 -30.05 22.78
CA TYR A 63 4.09 -30.83 23.46
C TYR A 63 4.62 -31.64 24.64
N GLY A 64 5.86 -32.14 24.53
CA GLY A 64 6.53 -32.78 25.66
C GLY A 64 6.68 -31.81 26.83
N ASP A 65 7.01 -30.55 26.54
CA ASP A 65 7.15 -29.52 27.58
C ASP A 65 5.79 -29.02 28.07
N LEU A 66 4.79 -28.85 27.21
CA LEU A 66 3.42 -28.52 27.63
C LEU A 66 2.80 -29.59 28.52
N LEU A 67 3.05 -30.88 28.23
CA LEU A 67 2.59 -31.97 29.09
C LEU A 67 3.32 -31.98 30.44
N LYS A 68 4.60 -31.59 30.49
CA LYS A 68 5.32 -31.38 31.75
C LYS A 68 4.72 -30.21 32.53
N ILE A 69 4.47 -29.08 31.87
CA ILE A 69 3.88 -27.88 32.49
C ILE A 69 2.45 -28.18 32.99
N TYR A 70 1.66 -28.90 32.21
CA TYR A 70 0.31 -29.35 32.63
C TYR A 70 0.38 -30.25 33.87
N LYS A 71 1.38 -31.15 33.95
CA LYS A 71 1.59 -32.00 35.13
C LYS A 71 2.08 -31.21 36.34
N THR A 72 2.94 -30.21 36.15
CA THR A 72 3.49 -29.41 37.25
C THR A 72 2.52 -28.35 37.74
N SER A 73 1.64 -27.88 36.87
CA SER A 73 0.80 -26.70 37.10
C SER A 73 -0.52 -26.84 36.34
N PRO A 74 -1.41 -27.75 36.78
CA PRO A 74 -2.71 -27.97 36.12
C PRO A 74 -3.60 -26.71 36.17
N ASP A 75 -3.39 -25.85 37.16
CA ASP A 75 -4.16 -24.63 37.40
C ASP A 75 -4.06 -23.61 36.26
N PHE A 76 -2.96 -23.59 35.49
CA PHE A 76 -2.83 -22.68 34.34
C PHE A 76 -3.78 -23.00 33.18
N PHE A 77 -4.21 -24.26 33.08
CA PHE A 77 -5.05 -24.73 31.98
C PHE A 77 -6.51 -24.91 32.38
N GLN A 78 -6.82 -24.72 33.67
CA GLN A 78 -8.20 -24.62 34.14
C GLN A 78 -8.66 -23.18 33.96
N ALA A 79 -9.66 -22.97 33.11
CA ALA A 79 -10.32 -21.67 33.03
C ALA A 79 -10.93 -21.37 34.41
N PRO A 80 -10.65 -20.20 35.03
CA PRO A 80 -11.29 -19.83 36.27
C PRO A 80 -12.82 -19.84 36.09
N HIS A 81 -13.54 -20.23 37.14
CA HIS A 81 -14.99 -20.30 37.12
C HIS A 81 -15.56 -18.93 36.69
N ALA A 82 -16.59 -18.90 35.84
CA ALA A 82 -17.10 -17.68 35.20
C ALA A 82 -17.58 -16.56 36.16
N THR A 83 -17.55 -16.81 37.47
CA THR A 83 -17.94 -15.91 38.55
C THR A 83 -16.75 -15.10 39.10
N GLU A 84 -15.52 -15.57 38.93
CA GLU A 84 -14.33 -14.92 39.47
C GLU A 84 -13.62 -14.11 38.37
N LEU A 85 -13.55 -12.80 38.57
CA LEU A 85 -12.78 -11.90 37.71
C LEU A 85 -11.31 -12.36 37.75
N PRO A 86 -10.68 -12.67 36.60
CA PRO A 86 -9.33 -13.18 36.58
C PRO A 86 -8.35 -12.01 36.83
N SER A 87 -8.20 -11.57 38.07
CA SER A 87 -7.11 -10.67 38.45
C SER A 87 -5.98 -11.49 39.05
N GLN A 88 -5.00 -11.84 38.23
CA GLN A 88 -3.70 -12.35 38.68
C GLN A 88 -2.90 -11.32 39.51
N LEU A 89 -3.45 -10.11 39.67
CA LEU A 89 -2.84 -8.97 40.33
C LEU A 89 -3.53 -8.76 41.69
N PRO A 90 -2.76 -8.43 42.76
CA PRO A 90 -3.35 -8.06 44.03
C PRO A 90 -4.20 -6.80 43.87
N THR A 91 -5.23 -6.67 44.69
CA THR A 91 -6.22 -5.58 44.62
C THR A 91 -5.59 -4.18 44.67
N ASP A 92 -4.45 -4.03 45.34
CA ASP A 92 -3.72 -2.77 45.45
C ASP A 92 -3.03 -2.39 44.14
N SER A 93 -2.53 -3.37 43.37
CA SER A 93 -1.98 -3.12 42.03
C SER A 93 -3.08 -2.69 41.05
N VAL A 94 -4.27 -3.31 41.14
CA VAL A 94 -5.42 -2.90 40.31
C VAL A 94 -5.83 -1.46 40.63
N ARG A 95 -5.90 -1.10 41.93
CA ARG A 95 -6.18 0.27 42.35
C ARG A 95 -5.13 1.25 41.84
N ALA A 96 -3.85 0.93 41.93
CA ALA A 96 -2.78 1.77 41.41
C ALA A 96 -2.89 2.00 39.89
N ILE A 97 -3.22 0.94 39.13
CA ILE A 97 -3.45 1.03 37.68
C ILE A 97 -4.65 1.95 37.39
N VAL A 98 -5.78 1.73 38.07
CA VAL A 98 -6.99 2.55 37.88
C VAL A 98 -6.73 4.01 38.24
N LEU A 99 -6.04 4.29 39.33
CA LEU A 99 -5.67 5.65 39.73
C LEU A 99 -4.70 6.29 38.73
N SER A 100 -3.76 5.53 38.17
CA SER A 100 -2.85 6.03 37.12
C SER A 100 -3.58 6.33 35.80
N ALA A 101 -4.60 5.54 35.47
CA ALA A 101 -5.42 5.71 34.27
C ALA A 101 -6.55 6.73 34.45
N ALA A 102 -6.90 7.08 35.70
CA ALA A 102 -7.98 8.02 36.03
C ALA A 102 -8.01 9.32 35.20
N PRO A 103 -6.89 10.04 34.99
CA PRO A 103 -6.91 11.28 34.19
C PRO A 103 -7.14 11.04 32.69
N SER A 104 -6.93 9.83 32.18
CA SER A 104 -7.16 9.50 30.76
C SER A 104 -8.64 9.32 30.43
N PHE A 105 -9.48 8.93 31.39
CA PHE A 105 -10.90 8.75 31.16
C PHE A 105 -11.62 10.03 30.73
N PRO A 106 -11.53 11.18 31.45
CA PRO A 106 -12.17 12.40 30.99
C PRO A 106 -11.59 12.89 29.65
N ALA A 107 -10.29 12.71 29.40
CA ALA A 107 -9.67 13.08 28.13
C ALA A 107 -10.23 12.26 26.95
N THR A 108 -10.41 10.94 27.13
CA THR A 108 -11.00 10.07 26.09
C THR A 108 -12.49 10.36 25.89
N VAL A 109 -13.24 10.67 26.96
CA VAL A 109 -14.64 11.09 26.83
C VAL A 109 -14.72 12.39 26.05
N SER A 110 -13.94 13.42 26.40
CA SER A 110 -13.91 14.68 25.65
C SER A 110 -13.52 14.49 24.18
N ALA A 111 -12.57 13.59 23.88
CA ALA A 111 -12.20 13.27 22.51
C ALA A 111 -13.33 12.56 21.75
N LEU A 112 -14.03 11.61 22.39
CA LEU A 112 -15.17 10.92 21.78
C LEU A 112 -16.37 11.87 21.57
N THR A 113 -16.65 12.75 22.53
CA THR A 113 -17.69 13.78 22.37
C THR A 113 -17.35 14.72 21.21
N ALA A 114 -16.09 15.16 21.11
CA ALA A 114 -15.65 16.00 19.99
C ALA A 114 -15.76 15.29 18.63
N VAL A 115 -15.52 13.97 18.56
CA VAL A 115 -15.72 13.17 17.35
C VAL A 115 -17.21 13.02 17.03
N GLN A 116 -18.05 12.83 18.05
CA GLN A 116 -19.50 12.73 17.87
C GLN A 116 -20.12 14.07 17.42
N ASP A 117 -19.57 15.20 17.88
CA ASP A 117 -20.00 16.55 17.48
C ASP A 117 -19.52 16.93 16.08
N SER A 118 -18.60 16.16 15.48
CA SER A 118 -18.15 16.39 14.10
C SER A 118 -19.22 15.90 13.11
N PRO A 119 -19.76 16.78 12.24
CA PRO A 119 -20.70 16.33 11.22
C PRO A 119 -19.96 15.44 10.23
N VAL A 120 -20.39 14.17 10.14
CA VAL A 120 -19.92 13.28 9.09
C VAL A 120 -20.43 13.84 7.76
N PRO A 121 -19.55 14.17 6.79
CA PRO A 121 -19.98 14.71 5.50
C PRO A 121 -20.88 13.71 4.77
N ASP A 122 -21.85 14.23 4.01
CA ASP A 122 -22.80 13.38 3.28
C ASP A 122 -22.06 12.45 2.33
N PRO A 123 -22.23 11.11 2.44
CA PRO A 123 -21.60 10.17 1.53
C PRO A 123 -21.97 10.43 0.06
N ALA A 124 -23.11 11.08 -0.23
CA ALA A 124 -23.48 11.47 -1.59
C ALA A 124 -22.46 12.44 -2.22
N GLU A 125 -21.95 13.41 -1.48
CA GLU A 125 -20.93 14.36 -1.97
C GLU A 125 -19.62 13.63 -2.29
N SER A 126 -19.23 12.68 -1.43
CA SER A 126 -18.04 11.86 -1.66
C SER A 126 -18.18 10.96 -2.91
N ALA A 127 -19.38 10.42 -3.15
CA ALA A 127 -19.66 9.63 -4.34
C ALA A 127 -19.59 10.47 -5.63
N VAL A 128 -20.05 11.72 -5.58
CA VAL A 128 -19.93 12.67 -6.71
C VAL A 128 -18.46 12.97 -7.03
N LEU A 129 -17.60 13.16 -6.01
CA LEU A 129 -16.17 13.35 -6.22
C LEU A 129 -15.50 12.14 -6.88
N VAL A 130 -15.88 10.92 -6.46
CA VAL A 130 -15.39 9.69 -7.08
C VAL A 130 -15.86 9.59 -8.54
N ALA A 131 -17.12 9.94 -8.82
CA ALA A 131 -17.65 9.94 -10.18
C ALA A 131 -16.96 10.97 -11.10
N LEU A 132 -16.50 12.11 -10.56
CA LEU A 132 -15.80 13.14 -11.33
C LEU A 132 -14.38 12.73 -11.75
N ARG A 133 -13.80 11.72 -11.10
CA ARG A 133 -12.41 11.27 -11.34
C ARG A 133 -12.13 10.91 -12.79
N GLU A 134 -13.03 10.20 -13.45
CA GLU A 134 -12.83 9.79 -14.84
C GLU A 134 -12.91 10.97 -15.80
N ARG A 135 -13.75 11.98 -15.51
CA ARG A 135 -13.77 13.23 -16.28
C ARG A 135 -12.46 14.00 -16.12
N MET A 136 -11.91 14.08 -14.90
CA MET A 136 -10.62 14.73 -14.67
C MET A 136 -9.50 14.03 -15.42
N ARG A 137 -9.47 12.69 -15.42
CA ARG A 137 -8.49 11.90 -16.19
C ARG A 137 -8.60 12.15 -17.70
N ALA A 138 -9.82 12.22 -18.23
CA ALA A 138 -10.04 12.53 -19.64
C ALA A 138 -9.52 13.92 -20.01
N VAL A 139 -9.81 14.94 -19.18
CA VAL A 139 -9.31 16.31 -19.39
C VAL A 139 -7.79 16.38 -19.27
N GLU A 140 -7.19 15.64 -18.34
CA GLU A 140 -5.74 15.59 -18.19
C GLU A 140 -5.07 14.93 -19.41
N ALA A 141 -5.70 13.92 -20.00
CA ALA A 141 -5.21 13.30 -21.24
C ALA A 141 -5.29 14.27 -22.42
N THR A 142 -6.39 15.01 -22.57
CA THR A 142 -6.50 16.03 -23.64
C THR A 142 -5.51 17.17 -23.43
N GLN A 143 -5.29 17.62 -22.19
CA GLN A 143 -4.29 18.63 -21.89
C GLN A 143 -2.88 18.18 -22.27
N ARG A 144 -2.51 16.92 -21.99
CA ARG A 144 -1.22 16.36 -22.41
C ARG A 144 -1.07 16.33 -23.93
N ALA A 145 -2.11 15.93 -24.66
CA ALA A 145 -2.11 15.95 -26.11
C ALA A 145 -1.92 17.37 -26.67
N GLN A 146 -2.65 18.34 -26.14
CA GLN A 146 -2.53 19.75 -26.54
C GLN A 146 -1.13 20.31 -26.28
N VAL A 147 -0.52 19.99 -25.14
CA VAL A 147 0.85 20.44 -24.82
C VAL A 147 1.86 19.88 -25.83
N ALA A 148 1.70 18.62 -26.24
CA ALA A 148 2.55 18.01 -27.26
C ALA A 148 2.39 18.68 -28.63
N GLU A 149 1.15 18.91 -29.06
CA GLU A 149 0.86 19.61 -30.33
C GLU A 149 1.42 21.03 -30.33
N VAL A 150 1.24 21.78 -29.23
CA VAL A 150 1.77 23.15 -29.12
C VAL A 150 3.30 23.15 -29.15
N ALA A 151 3.96 22.17 -28.53
CA ALA A 151 5.42 22.05 -28.59
C ALA A 151 5.90 21.78 -30.03
N GLU A 152 5.22 20.90 -30.76
CA GLU A 152 5.50 20.62 -32.17
C GLU A 152 5.29 21.86 -33.05
N LEU A 153 4.18 22.57 -32.88
CA LEU A 153 3.87 23.79 -33.62
C LEU A 153 4.88 24.90 -33.33
N ARG A 154 5.34 25.03 -32.08
CA ARG A 154 6.42 25.97 -31.73
C ARG A 154 7.72 25.60 -32.45
N GLY A 155 8.12 24.34 -32.44
CA GLY A 155 9.31 23.88 -33.15
C GLY A 155 9.24 24.15 -34.66
N ARG A 156 8.10 23.88 -35.29
CA ARG A 156 7.87 24.19 -36.71
C ARG A 156 7.87 25.70 -36.98
N GLY A 157 7.23 26.48 -36.12
CA GLY A 157 7.19 27.94 -36.22
C GLY A 157 8.58 28.55 -36.10
N GLU A 158 9.38 28.11 -35.14
CA GLU A 158 10.77 28.55 -34.97
C GLU A 158 11.63 28.18 -36.17
N ALA A 159 11.48 26.97 -36.72
CA ALA A 159 12.21 26.56 -37.92
C ALA A 159 11.85 27.40 -39.14
N ALA A 160 10.57 27.68 -39.36
CA ALA A 160 10.09 28.52 -40.45
C ALA A 160 10.57 29.98 -40.31
N LEU A 161 10.49 30.54 -39.10
CA LEU A 161 11.00 31.87 -38.81
C LEU A 161 12.51 31.94 -39.04
N ARG A 162 13.27 30.98 -38.50
CA ARG A 162 14.73 30.93 -38.69
C ARG A 162 15.08 30.87 -40.18
N ALA A 163 14.44 30.01 -40.95
CA ALA A 163 14.68 29.89 -42.38
C ALA A 163 14.39 31.20 -43.14
N TRP A 164 13.32 31.91 -42.78
CA TRP A 164 12.99 33.21 -43.38
C TRP A 164 13.97 34.31 -42.98
N TYR A 165 14.36 34.36 -41.70
CA TYR A 165 15.34 35.33 -41.19
C TYR A 165 16.72 35.12 -41.82
N GLU A 166 17.22 33.89 -41.82
CA GLU A 166 18.55 33.53 -42.34
C GLU A 166 18.62 33.57 -43.87
N GLY A 167 17.58 33.08 -44.55
CA GLY A 167 17.56 33.00 -46.01
C GLY A 167 17.12 34.28 -46.71
N GLY A 168 16.24 35.08 -46.08
CA GLY A 168 15.65 36.26 -46.70
C GLY A 168 16.19 37.56 -46.13
N LEU A 169 15.96 37.79 -44.83
CA LEU A 169 16.17 39.10 -44.23
C LEU A 169 17.65 39.46 -44.06
N LEU A 170 18.46 38.56 -43.50
CA LEU A 170 19.89 38.80 -43.28
C LEU A 170 20.65 39.06 -44.60
N PRO A 171 20.48 38.26 -45.67
CA PRO A 171 21.17 38.53 -46.93
C PRO A 171 20.68 39.82 -47.61
N ALA A 172 19.37 40.09 -47.57
CA ALA A 172 18.82 41.33 -48.13
C ALA A 172 19.37 42.57 -47.42
N SER A 173 19.41 42.56 -46.08
CA SER A 173 19.99 43.66 -45.30
C SER A 173 21.49 43.82 -45.51
N ALA A 174 22.24 42.73 -45.67
CA ALA A 174 23.67 42.80 -46.02
C ALA A 174 23.87 43.41 -47.42
N ALA A 175 23.00 43.04 -48.38
CA ALA A 175 23.05 43.58 -49.74
C ALA A 175 22.73 45.08 -49.77
N THR A 176 21.71 45.53 -49.05
CA THR A 176 21.36 46.95 -48.96
C THR A 176 22.47 47.76 -48.27
N ALA A 177 23.02 47.27 -47.16
CA ALA A 177 24.14 47.92 -46.49
C ALA A 177 25.39 48.01 -47.39
N SER A 178 25.67 46.98 -48.18
CA SER A 178 26.77 47.01 -49.16
C SER A 178 26.53 48.04 -50.27
N ALA A 179 25.30 48.13 -50.77
CA ALA A 179 24.91 49.13 -51.76
C ALA A 179 25.03 50.55 -51.20
N GLU A 180 24.53 50.80 -49.99
CA GLU A 180 24.65 52.08 -49.29
C GLU A 180 26.13 52.46 -49.08
N ALA A 181 26.97 51.50 -48.66
CA ALA A 181 28.40 51.74 -48.51
C ALA A 181 29.09 52.12 -49.83
N ARG A 182 28.65 51.53 -50.96
CA ARG A 182 29.16 51.89 -52.30
C ARG A 182 28.71 53.29 -52.71
N VAL A 183 27.43 53.60 -52.55
CA VAL A 183 26.87 54.93 -52.86
C VAL A 183 27.56 56.00 -52.00
N GLY A 184 27.70 55.77 -50.70
CA GLY A 184 28.39 56.69 -49.79
C GLY A 184 29.87 56.91 -50.13
N ARG A 185 30.56 55.94 -50.76
CA ARG A 185 31.92 56.16 -51.29
C ARG A 185 31.92 57.06 -52.53
N VAL A 186 30.95 56.86 -53.42
CA VAL A 186 30.80 57.70 -54.63
C VAL A 186 30.43 59.13 -54.23
N GLU A 187 29.46 59.31 -53.35
CA GLU A 187 29.05 60.63 -52.85
C GLU A 187 30.22 61.40 -52.21
N ARG A 188 31.05 60.73 -51.39
CA ARG A 188 32.25 61.37 -50.82
C ARG A 188 33.21 61.85 -51.91
N ARG A 189 33.44 61.07 -52.96
CA ARG A 189 34.30 61.45 -54.08
C ARG A 189 33.71 62.62 -54.87
N VAL A 190 32.40 62.59 -55.14
CA VAL A 190 31.70 63.70 -55.81
C VAL A 190 31.81 64.98 -54.99
N ARG A 191 31.52 64.94 -53.69
CA ARG A 191 31.67 66.10 -52.78
C ARG A 191 33.10 66.63 -52.72
N GLN A 192 34.13 65.77 -52.79
CA GLN A 192 35.53 66.21 -52.86
C GLN A 192 35.82 66.97 -54.16
N MET A 193 35.35 66.45 -55.30
CA MET A 193 35.51 67.09 -56.60
C MET A 193 34.73 68.41 -56.72
N GLU A 194 33.52 68.47 -56.16
CA GLU A 194 32.72 69.68 -56.10
C GLU A 194 33.42 70.78 -55.29
N ARG A 195 33.93 70.45 -54.09
CA ARG A 195 34.70 71.41 -53.28
C ARG A 195 35.97 71.89 -53.99
N ALA A 196 36.69 71.00 -54.68
CA ALA A 196 37.87 71.38 -55.45
C ALA A 196 37.50 72.39 -56.57
N ARG A 197 36.42 72.13 -57.30
CA ARG A 197 35.90 73.04 -58.34
C ARG A 197 35.40 74.37 -57.78
N GLU A 198 34.80 74.38 -56.59
CA GLU A 198 34.39 75.61 -55.92
C GLU A 198 35.59 76.46 -55.50
N MET A 199 36.66 75.83 -55.00
CA MET A 199 37.92 76.52 -54.67
C MET A 199 38.61 77.07 -55.93
N GLU A 200 38.62 76.33 -57.04
CA GLU A 200 39.14 76.81 -58.33
C GLU A 200 38.36 78.01 -58.89
N LYS A 201 37.07 78.14 -58.57
CA LYS A 201 36.23 79.29 -58.98
C LYS A 201 36.39 80.53 -58.10
N GLN A 202 37.05 80.41 -56.95
CA GLN A 202 37.25 81.50 -55.98
C GLN A 202 38.65 82.14 -56.08
N ILE A 203 39.50 81.66 -56.98
CA ILE A 203 40.80 82.25 -57.38
C ILE A 203 40.59 83.05 -58.67
#